data_AF-A0A3L7TEB5-F1
#
_entry.id   AF-A0A3L7TEB5-F1
#
_cell.length_a   1.000
_cell.length_b   1.000
_cell.length_c   1.000
_cell.angle_alpha   90.00
_cell.angle_beta   90.00
_cell.angle_gamma   90.00
#
_symmetry.space_group_name_H-M   'P 1'
#
loop_
_entity.id
_entity.type
_entity.pdbx_description
1 polymer ?
#
loop_
_entity_poly.entity_id
_entity_poly.type
_entity_poly.pdbx_seq_one_letter_code
_entity_poly.pdbx_strand_id
1 'polypeptide(L)'
;MSQYPDTQGWKAYAPQAAATRLAKTDITTRVVVGHEMSLDSWRRQLMGGFDCGMLWLNSHGQQWEFALENNVMANVNDVPLTDVPCALHCIHSFSLAQPANPESIGGRFIEQGIYCYHGSMFEPFLPAFVPPELLAERVAYLAPLLVSARVYEGPFALPWRTTGYGDPLHLAMIPQRYGVERIAPPDDGSVALRATAIAALQSLKSAPSDAAFASAMRDLVMIGEDALAISVWTMSQQAGDTKSTATDALGPLFRARDFNAFLEAFAASGSHRADDLTMLWHLAGARLGSMSGDEGKRAVALLSRNMRGPDVSADFALLAPALERLLGRQAMREAGERAAVNARDPAIAARIRSKL
;
A
#
# COMPACT_ATOMS: atom_id res chain seq x y z
N MET A 1 -8.16 -12.33 0.25
CA MET A 1 -7.13 -12.62 1.27
C MET A 1 -7.83 -13.00 2.57
N SER A 2 -7.37 -14.03 3.29
CA SER A 2 -7.94 -14.37 4.60
C SER A 2 -6.93 -15.04 5.52
N GLN A 3 -6.88 -14.58 6.78
CA GLN A 3 -6.03 -15.20 7.81
C GLN A 3 -6.63 -16.48 8.41
N TYR A 4 -7.95 -16.68 8.30
CA TYR A 4 -8.64 -17.80 8.91
C TYR A 4 -8.41 -19.11 8.13
N PRO A 5 -8.27 -20.25 8.83
CA PRO A 5 -8.24 -21.55 8.18
C PRO A 5 -9.63 -21.90 7.62
N ASP A 6 -9.65 -22.70 6.55
CA ASP A 6 -10.90 -23.20 5.95
C ASP A 6 -11.56 -24.30 6.81
N THR A 7 -12.16 -23.87 7.92
CA THR A 7 -12.85 -24.73 8.90
C THR A 7 -14.31 -24.32 9.06
N GLN A 8 -15.13 -25.20 9.63
CA GLN A 8 -16.60 -25.14 9.58
C GLN A 8 -17.23 -23.79 10.01
N GLY A 9 -16.58 -23.02 10.90
CA GLY A 9 -17.08 -21.70 11.33
C GLY A 9 -16.70 -20.53 10.40
N TRP A 10 -15.58 -20.63 9.67
CA TRP A 10 -15.01 -19.56 8.85
C TRP A 10 -15.15 -19.82 7.35
N LYS A 11 -15.47 -21.06 6.95
CA LYS A 11 -15.59 -21.51 5.57
C LYS A 11 -16.47 -20.63 4.69
N ALA A 12 -17.60 -20.15 5.22
CA ALA A 12 -18.50 -19.24 4.49
C ALA A 12 -17.86 -17.89 4.16
N TYR A 13 -16.82 -17.49 4.90
CA TYR A 13 -16.09 -16.24 4.75
C TYR A 13 -14.70 -16.43 4.13
N ALA A 14 -14.41 -17.64 3.67
CA ALA A 14 -13.18 -17.97 2.98
C ALA A 14 -13.23 -17.43 1.52
N PRO A 15 -12.13 -16.86 1.00
CA PRO A 15 -12.10 -16.21 -0.32
C PRO A 15 -12.14 -17.18 -1.51
N GLN A 16 -11.92 -18.49 -1.30
CA GLN A 16 -11.77 -19.49 -2.37
C GLN A 16 -13.06 -19.65 -3.19
N ALA A 17 -14.22 -19.70 -2.53
CA ALA A 17 -15.50 -19.84 -3.19
C ALA A 17 -15.83 -18.59 -4.04
N ALA A 18 -15.55 -17.39 -3.51
CA ALA A 18 -15.65 -16.15 -4.24
C ALA A 18 -14.76 -16.11 -5.50
N ALA A 19 -13.49 -16.53 -5.37
CA ALA A 19 -12.58 -16.59 -6.51
C ALA A 19 -13.11 -17.52 -7.61
N THR A 20 -13.68 -18.66 -7.23
CA THR A 20 -14.30 -19.61 -8.18
C THR A 20 -15.50 -19.00 -8.90
N ARG A 21 -16.28 -18.13 -8.24
CA ARG A 21 -17.39 -17.41 -8.87
C ARG A 21 -16.90 -16.34 -9.84
N LEU A 22 -15.94 -15.52 -9.41
CA LEU A 22 -15.38 -14.44 -10.23
C LEU A 22 -14.60 -14.96 -11.44
N ALA A 23 -13.95 -16.12 -11.34
CA ALA A 23 -13.26 -16.77 -12.46
C ALA A 23 -14.19 -17.19 -13.62
N LYS A 24 -15.51 -17.17 -13.42
CA LYS A 24 -16.52 -17.36 -14.50
C LYS A 24 -16.84 -16.07 -15.25
N THR A 25 -16.19 -14.97 -14.88
CA THR A 25 -16.27 -13.65 -15.51
C THR A 25 -14.89 -13.27 -16.06
N ASP A 26 -14.76 -12.07 -16.61
CA ASP A 26 -13.48 -11.57 -17.14
C ASP A 26 -12.55 -10.99 -16.04
N ILE A 27 -12.86 -11.23 -14.77
CA ILE A 27 -12.07 -10.75 -13.63
C ILE A 27 -11.01 -11.79 -13.26
N THR A 28 -9.74 -11.38 -13.33
CA THR A 28 -8.62 -12.19 -12.84
C THR A 28 -8.56 -12.13 -11.32
N THR A 29 -8.42 -13.28 -10.65
CA THR A 29 -8.39 -13.36 -9.19
C THR A 29 -7.11 -13.99 -8.66
N ARG A 30 -6.57 -13.42 -7.59
CA ARG A 30 -5.51 -14.02 -6.78
C ARG A 30 -6.03 -14.27 -5.36
N VAL A 31 -5.83 -15.49 -4.86
CA VAL A 31 -6.18 -15.86 -3.48
C VAL A 31 -4.90 -15.97 -2.66
N VAL A 32 -4.92 -15.38 -1.46
CA VAL A 32 -3.81 -15.38 -0.49
C VAL A 32 -4.37 -15.87 0.85
N VAL A 33 -3.87 -17.02 1.33
CA VAL A 33 -4.32 -17.73 2.55
C VAL A 33 -3.15 -18.53 3.16
N GLY A 34 -3.32 -19.04 4.38
CA GLY A 34 -2.33 -19.89 5.04
C GLY A 34 -0.98 -19.20 5.21
N HIS A 35 0.12 -19.88 4.86
CA HIS A 35 1.48 -19.34 5.01
C HIS A 35 1.77 -18.09 4.17
N GLU A 36 1.00 -17.80 3.12
CA GLU A 36 1.11 -16.53 2.42
C GLU A 36 0.56 -15.35 3.24
N MET A 37 -0.24 -15.63 4.26
CA MET A 37 -0.72 -14.65 5.24
C MET A 37 0.15 -14.58 6.49
N SER A 38 1.34 -15.22 6.55
CA SER A 38 2.28 -14.96 7.65
C SER A 38 2.80 -13.52 7.58
N LEU A 39 3.25 -12.93 8.69
CA LEU A 39 3.75 -11.54 8.70
C LEU A 39 4.91 -11.32 7.71
N ASP A 40 5.82 -12.28 7.61
CA ASP A 40 6.95 -12.21 6.67
C ASP A 40 6.49 -12.36 5.21
N SER A 41 5.54 -13.23 4.93
CA SER A 41 4.95 -13.36 3.59
C SER A 41 4.12 -12.14 3.21
N TRP A 42 3.37 -11.57 4.16
CA TRP A 42 2.60 -10.35 3.98
C TRP A 42 3.51 -9.19 3.60
N ARG A 43 4.56 -8.92 4.39
CA ARG A 43 5.53 -7.85 4.11
C ARG A 43 6.25 -8.02 2.78
N ARG A 44 6.53 -9.27 2.36
CA ARG A 44 7.07 -9.54 1.03
C ARG A 44 6.09 -9.17 -0.09
N GLN A 45 4.78 -9.32 0.13
CA GLN A 45 3.76 -8.91 -0.83
C GLN A 45 3.59 -7.39 -0.91
N LEU A 46 3.90 -6.65 0.15
CA LEU A 46 3.86 -5.18 0.15
C LEU A 46 4.92 -4.55 -0.76
N MET A 47 6.00 -5.27 -1.06
CA MET A 47 7.06 -4.78 -1.94
C MET A 47 6.49 -4.46 -3.33
N GLY A 48 6.61 -3.21 -3.74
CA GLY A 48 6.15 -2.75 -5.05
C GLY A 48 4.64 -2.60 -5.19
N GLY A 49 3.89 -2.58 -4.09
CA GLY A 49 2.47 -2.22 -4.12
C GLY A 49 1.55 -3.34 -4.59
N PHE A 50 0.23 -3.11 -4.45
CA PHE A 50 -0.81 -3.97 -4.97
C PHE A 50 -1.34 -3.42 -6.29
N ASP A 51 -1.39 -4.28 -7.30
CA ASP A 51 -1.84 -4.00 -8.67
C ASP A 51 -3.31 -4.40 -8.90
N CYS A 52 -4.07 -4.65 -7.83
CA CYS A 52 -5.46 -5.08 -7.92
C CYS A 52 -6.43 -3.89 -7.90
N GLY A 53 -7.42 -3.88 -8.80
CA GLY A 53 -8.54 -2.94 -8.75
C GLY A 53 -9.56 -3.22 -7.64
N MET A 54 -9.49 -4.39 -7.01
CA MET A 54 -10.31 -4.78 -5.86
C MET A 54 -9.53 -5.66 -4.89
N LEU A 55 -9.57 -5.29 -3.61
CA LEU A 55 -8.99 -6.05 -2.50
C LEU A 55 -10.09 -6.56 -1.57
N TRP A 56 -10.15 -7.86 -1.36
CA TRP A 56 -11.05 -8.48 -0.38
C TRP A 56 -10.22 -9.04 0.77
N LEU A 57 -10.41 -8.51 1.97
CA LEU A 57 -9.64 -8.86 3.16
C LEU A 57 -10.57 -9.42 4.24
N ASN A 58 -10.23 -10.59 4.78
CA ASN A 58 -10.90 -11.17 5.93
C ASN A 58 -9.89 -11.40 7.07
N SER A 59 -10.02 -10.60 8.12
CA SER A 59 -9.15 -10.56 9.29
C SER A 59 -9.97 -10.17 10.53
N HIS A 60 -9.30 -10.00 11.66
CA HIS A 60 -9.87 -9.43 12.88
C HIS A 60 -8.80 -8.62 13.61
N GLY A 61 -9.21 -7.83 14.59
CA GLY A 61 -8.30 -6.99 15.35
C GLY A 61 -9.02 -5.74 15.84
N GLN A 62 -8.27 -4.66 15.94
CA GLN A 62 -8.75 -3.35 16.36
C GLN A 62 -8.61 -2.34 15.22
N GLN A 63 -9.00 -1.09 15.46
CA GLN A 63 -8.85 -0.05 14.44
C GLN A 63 -7.41 0.27 14.04
N TRP A 64 -6.38 -0.22 14.74
CA TRP A 64 -4.95 0.05 14.49
C TRP A 64 -4.12 -1.21 14.15
N GLU A 65 -4.73 -2.40 14.17
CA GLU A 65 -4.03 -3.66 13.94
C GLU A 65 -4.96 -4.71 13.34
N PHE A 66 -4.39 -5.61 12.54
CA PHE A 66 -5.10 -6.70 11.91
C PHE A 66 -4.31 -8.00 12.05
N ALA A 67 -5.04 -9.07 12.32
CA ALA A 67 -4.47 -10.39 12.46
C ALA A 67 -4.09 -10.99 11.11
N LEU A 68 -2.91 -11.58 11.11
CA LEU A 68 -2.36 -12.42 10.06
C LEU A 68 -2.37 -13.88 10.54
N GLU A 69 -1.75 -14.78 9.77
CA GLU A 69 -1.66 -16.20 10.10
C GLU A 69 -1.22 -16.41 11.57
N ASN A 70 -1.85 -17.36 12.26
CA ASN A 70 -1.58 -17.70 13.67
C ASN A 70 -1.79 -16.53 14.66
N ASN A 71 -2.68 -15.58 14.34
CA ASN A 71 -2.97 -14.40 15.15
C ASN A 71 -1.75 -13.49 15.38
N VAL A 72 -0.77 -13.52 14.48
CA VAL A 72 0.31 -12.53 14.49
C VAL A 72 -0.27 -11.19 14.06
N MET A 73 -0.09 -10.14 14.85
CA MET A 73 -0.66 -8.83 14.56
C MET A 73 0.25 -8.02 13.62
N ALA A 74 -0.32 -7.64 12.48
CA ALA A 74 0.19 -6.56 11.64
C ALA A 74 -0.46 -5.24 12.09
N ASN A 75 0.17 -4.12 11.80
CA ASN A 75 -0.32 -2.80 12.21
C ASN A 75 -0.62 -1.90 11.01
N VAL A 76 -1.08 -0.68 11.26
CA VAL A 76 -1.40 0.31 10.22
C VAL A 76 -0.27 0.53 9.20
N ASN A 77 0.98 0.42 9.62
CA ASN A 77 2.13 0.59 8.73
C ASN A 77 2.37 -0.61 7.78
N ASP A 78 1.67 -1.71 7.98
CA ASP A 78 1.65 -2.90 7.11
C ASP A 78 0.46 -2.87 6.13
N VAL A 79 -0.31 -1.78 6.05
CA VAL A 79 -1.37 -1.59 5.03
C VAL A 79 -0.72 -1.29 3.65
N PRO A 80 -1.17 -1.96 2.56
CA PRO A 80 -0.54 -1.89 1.24
C PRO A 80 -0.80 -0.59 0.50
N LEU A 81 0.25 -0.06 -0.12
CA LEU A 81 0.11 0.92 -1.22
C LEU A 81 -0.55 0.26 -2.42
N THR A 82 -1.37 1.01 -3.14
CA THR A 82 -2.04 0.54 -4.37
C THR A 82 -1.47 1.29 -5.58
N ASP A 83 -1.13 0.54 -6.63
CA ASP A 83 -0.58 1.10 -7.87
C ASP A 83 -1.67 1.52 -8.86
N VAL A 84 -2.88 1.05 -8.63
CA VAL A 84 -4.08 1.37 -9.39
C VAL A 84 -5.22 1.72 -8.43
N PRO A 85 -6.20 2.53 -8.83
CA PRO A 85 -7.38 2.78 -8.02
C PRO A 85 -8.02 1.46 -7.59
N CYS A 86 -8.17 1.27 -6.28
CA CYS A 86 -8.62 0.01 -5.70
C CYS A 86 -9.86 0.18 -4.81
N ALA A 87 -10.82 -0.74 -4.92
CA ALA A 87 -11.94 -0.87 -4.00
C ALA A 87 -11.68 -1.94 -2.95
N LEU A 88 -12.19 -1.77 -1.72
CA LEU A 88 -11.96 -2.66 -0.59
C LEU A 88 -13.26 -3.23 -0.01
N HIS A 89 -13.31 -4.54 0.18
CA HIS A 89 -14.24 -5.19 1.08
C HIS A 89 -13.46 -5.81 2.24
N CYS A 90 -13.59 -5.22 3.44
CA CYS A 90 -12.85 -5.66 4.62
C CYS A 90 -13.80 -6.23 5.68
N ILE A 91 -13.73 -7.55 5.87
CA ILE A 91 -14.32 -8.23 7.01
C ILE A 91 -13.29 -8.12 8.13
N HIS A 92 -13.47 -7.13 9.00
CA HIS A 92 -12.58 -6.84 10.13
C HIS A 92 -13.31 -5.89 11.09
N SER A 93 -13.19 -6.12 12.41
CA SER A 93 -13.77 -5.25 13.45
C SER A 93 -13.16 -3.85 13.45
N PHE A 94 -13.98 -2.81 13.59
CA PHE A 94 -13.55 -1.40 13.62
C PHE A 94 -12.76 -0.91 12.40
N SER A 95 -12.80 -1.64 11.28
CA SER A 95 -11.96 -1.38 10.11
C SER A 95 -12.26 -0.06 9.41
N LEU A 96 -13.41 0.55 9.68
CA LEU A 96 -13.85 1.86 9.22
C LEU A 96 -14.29 2.76 10.39
N ALA A 97 -13.98 2.42 11.65
CA ALA A 97 -14.42 3.20 12.81
C ALA A 97 -13.92 4.66 12.81
N GLN A 98 -12.72 4.90 12.25
CA GLN A 98 -12.10 6.23 12.17
C GLN A 98 -11.54 6.52 10.77
N PRO A 99 -12.40 6.68 9.74
CA PRO A 99 -11.95 6.80 8.35
C PRO A 99 -11.16 8.07 8.07
N ALA A 100 -11.28 9.10 8.93
CA ALA A 100 -10.51 10.34 8.84
C ALA A 100 -9.16 10.28 9.58
N ASN A 101 -8.85 9.19 10.28
CA ASN A 101 -7.61 9.03 11.02
C ASN A 101 -6.63 8.13 10.25
N PRO A 102 -5.52 8.66 9.69
CA PRO A 102 -4.52 7.88 8.96
C PRO A 102 -3.76 6.87 9.83
N GLU A 103 -3.88 7.00 11.16
CA GLU A 103 -3.34 6.03 12.14
C GLU A 103 -4.35 4.93 12.50
N SER A 104 -5.41 4.79 11.71
CA SER A 104 -6.31 3.64 11.74
C SER A 104 -6.19 2.85 10.45
N ILE A 105 -6.53 1.56 10.48
CA ILE A 105 -6.62 0.69 9.30
C ILE A 105 -7.52 1.33 8.24
N GLY A 106 -8.67 1.86 8.67
CA GLY A 106 -9.64 2.51 7.79
C GLY A 106 -9.07 3.71 7.06
N GLY A 107 -8.55 4.67 7.84
CA GLY A 107 -8.01 5.90 7.27
C GLY A 107 -6.73 5.66 6.48
N ARG A 108 -5.88 4.71 6.87
CA ARG A 108 -4.66 4.38 6.10
C ARG A 108 -4.98 3.79 4.74
N PHE A 109 -5.94 2.86 4.64
CA PHE A 109 -6.39 2.36 3.34
C PHE A 109 -6.92 3.50 2.45
N ILE A 110 -7.70 4.42 3.01
CA ILE A 110 -8.24 5.58 2.27
C ILE A 110 -7.10 6.51 1.81
N GLU A 111 -6.15 6.81 2.69
CA GLU A 111 -4.97 7.63 2.37
C GLU A 111 -4.12 7.00 1.25
N GLN A 112 -4.03 5.66 1.21
CA GLN A 112 -3.28 4.90 0.21
C GLN A 112 -4.07 4.62 -1.09
N GLY A 113 -5.18 5.32 -1.31
CA GLY A 113 -5.89 5.33 -2.60
C GLY A 113 -7.11 4.42 -2.70
N ILE A 114 -7.58 3.82 -1.59
CA ILE A 114 -8.86 3.12 -1.59
C ILE A 114 -10.00 4.13 -1.75
N TYR A 115 -10.67 4.10 -2.90
CA TYR A 115 -11.73 5.07 -3.25
C TYR A 115 -13.15 4.56 -2.95
N CYS A 116 -13.32 3.25 -2.76
CA CYS A 116 -14.57 2.61 -2.41
C CYS A 116 -14.30 1.53 -1.37
N TYR A 117 -14.94 1.60 -0.19
CA TYR A 117 -14.62 0.72 0.93
C TYR A 117 -15.87 0.33 1.73
N HIS A 118 -16.17 -0.97 1.80
CA HIS A 118 -17.09 -1.53 2.79
C HIS A 118 -16.36 -2.21 3.95
N GLY A 119 -16.70 -1.84 5.19
CA GLY A 119 -16.06 -2.31 6.42
C GLY A 119 -16.97 -2.17 7.64
N SER A 120 -16.40 -2.18 8.84
CA SER A 120 -17.17 -2.05 10.09
C SER A 120 -16.84 -0.81 10.92
N MET A 121 -17.88 -0.20 11.52
CA MET A 121 -17.74 0.92 12.47
C MET A 121 -17.59 0.43 13.92
N PHE A 122 -18.07 -0.77 14.20
CA PHE A 122 -18.10 -1.37 15.52
C PHE A 122 -17.69 -2.84 15.43
N GLU A 123 -17.69 -3.57 16.55
CA GLU A 123 -17.61 -5.02 16.54
C GLU A 123 -18.90 -5.61 15.94
N PRO A 124 -18.88 -6.11 14.69
CA PRO A 124 -20.11 -6.23 13.91
C PRO A 124 -20.79 -7.61 14.08
N PHE A 125 -20.09 -8.59 14.66
CA PHE A 125 -20.28 -10.03 14.44
C PHE A 125 -20.13 -10.42 12.97
N LEU A 126 -19.62 -11.63 12.73
CA LEU A 126 -19.35 -12.12 11.38
C LEU A 126 -20.59 -12.12 10.45
N PRO A 127 -21.81 -12.50 10.91
CA PRO A 127 -23.03 -12.45 10.08
C PRO A 127 -23.52 -11.06 9.67
N ALA A 128 -22.91 -9.98 10.15
CA ALA A 128 -23.19 -8.62 9.65
C ALA A 128 -22.52 -8.34 8.30
N PHE A 129 -21.60 -9.20 7.87
CA PHE A 129 -21.02 -9.15 6.54
C PHE A 129 -21.72 -10.14 5.61
N VAL A 130 -21.89 -9.74 4.36
CA VAL A 130 -22.29 -10.67 3.30
C VAL A 130 -21.13 -11.65 3.04
N PRO A 131 -21.37 -12.97 3.02
CA PRO A 131 -20.35 -13.95 2.65
C PRO A 131 -19.68 -13.61 1.31
N PRO A 132 -18.34 -13.71 1.17
CA PRO A 132 -17.64 -13.37 -0.06
C PRO A 132 -18.18 -14.08 -1.30
N GLU A 133 -18.60 -15.34 -1.19
CA GLU A 133 -19.19 -16.05 -2.34
C GLU A 133 -20.46 -15.35 -2.86
N LEU A 134 -21.35 -14.93 -1.96
CA LEU A 134 -22.58 -14.23 -2.31
C LEU A 134 -22.28 -12.81 -2.82
N LEU A 135 -21.30 -12.13 -2.24
CA LEU A 135 -20.83 -10.84 -2.75
C LEU A 135 -20.30 -10.98 -4.18
N ALA A 136 -19.52 -12.03 -4.47
CA ALA A 136 -18.99 -12.31 -5.79
C ALA A 136 -20.10 -12.58 -6.81
N GLU A 137 -21.12 -13.33 -6.42
CA GLU A 137 -22.29 -13.57 -7.27
C GLU A 137 -23.01 -12.26 -7.61
N ARG A 138 -23.30 -11.41 -6.62
CA ARG A 138 -23.97 -10.12 -6.83
C ARG A 138 -23.16 -9.20 -7.76
N VAL A 139 -21.86 -9.08 -7.50
CA VAL A 139 -20.94 -8.29 -8.32
C VAL A 139 -20.83 -8.85 -9.75
N ALA A 140 -20.85 -10.17 -9.92
CA ALA A 140 -20.82 -10.78 -11.26
C ALA A 140 -22.04 -10.40 -12.11
N TYR A 141 -23.18 -10.12 -11.47
CA TYR A 141 -24.40 -9.57 -12.10
C TYR A 141 -24.43 -8.03 -12.17
N LEU A 142 -23.28 -7.37 -11.96
CA LEU A 142 -23.14 -5.91 -12.03
C LEU A 142 -24.00 -5.17 -11.00
N ALA A 143 -24.32 -5.80 -9.88
CA ALA A 143 -24.86 -5.08 -8.74
C ALA A 143 -23.76 -4.20 -8.12
N PRO A 144 -24.05 -2.95 -7.71
CA PRO A 144 -23.06 -2.08 -7.10
C PRO A 144 -22.42 -2.68 -5.86
N LEU A 145 -21.11 -2.43 -5.67
CA LEU A 145 -20.31 -3.08 -4.62
C LEU A 145 -20.86 -2.81 -3.21
N LEU A 146 -21.08 -1.53 -2.86
CA LEU A 146 -21.52 -1.16 -1.51
C LEU A 146 -22.96 -1.62 -1.22
N VAL A 147 -23.81 -1.66 -2.24
CA VAL A 147 -25.16 -2.25 -2.15
C VAL A 147 -25.05 -3.76 -1.94
N SER A 148 -24.20 -4.42 -2.72
CA SER A 148 -24.01 -5.88 -2.68
C SER A 148 -23.39 -6.37 -1.38
N ALA A 149 -22.57 -5.56 -0.72
CA ALA A 149 -21.89 -5.91 0.54
C ALA A 149 -22.79 -5.77 1.78
N ARG A 150 -23.96 -5.14 1.65
CA ARG A 150 -24.86 -4.87 2.77
C ARG A 150 -25.84 -6.02 3.04
N VAL A 151 -26.05 -6.31 4.33
CA VAL A 151 -27.16 -7.14 4.82
C VAL A 151 -28.39 -6.25 5.01
N TYR A 152 -29.53 -6.65 4.44
CA TYR A 152 -30.77 -5.85 4.44
C TYR A 152 -31.85 -6.38 5.38
N GLU A 153 -31.70 -7.60 5.89
CA GLU A 153 -32.73 -8.27 6.69
C GLU A 153 -32.18 -8.75 8.05
N GLY A 154 -33.07 -8.82 9.03
CA GLY A 154 -32.77 -9.38 10.35
C GLY A 154 -31.93 -8.47 11.26
N PRO A 155 -31.51 -8.98 12.42
CA PRO A 155 -30.82 -8.20 13.46
C PRO A 155 -29.41 -7.72 13.05
N PHE A 156 -28.87 -8.26 11.96
CA PHE A 156 -27.56 -7.90 11.42
C PHE A 156 -27.61 -6.78 10.37
N ALA A 157 -28.80 -6.35 9.93
CA ALA A 157 -28.99 -5.23 9.01
C ALA A 157 -28.86 -3.84 9.66
N LEU A 158 -28.60 -3.78 10.98
CA LEU A 158 -28.54 -2.54 11.73
C LEU A 158 -27.37 -1.66 11.24
N PRO A 159 -27.62 -0.39 10.91
CA PRO A 159 -26.70 0.45 10.12
C PRO A 159 -25.41 0.83 10.83
N TRP A 160 -25.32 0.65 12.15
CA TRP A 160 -24.11 1.00 12.92
C TRP A 160 -23.05 -0.11 12.96
N ARG A 161 -23.35 -1.31 12.45
CA ARG A 161 -22.40 -2.44 12.45
C ARG A 161 -21.40 -2.31 11.31
N THR A 162 -21.91 -2.19 10.10
CA THR A 162 -21.12 -2.06 8.87
C THR A 162 -21.44 -0.75 8.16
N THR A 163 -20.46 -0.24 7.40
CA THR A 163 -20.62 1.01 6.65
C THR A 163 -19.89 0.94 5.31
N GLY A 164 -20.25 1.85 4.42
CA GLY A 164 -19.59 2.08 3.14
C GLY A 164 -19.00 3.48 3.06
N TYR A 165 -17.86 3.61 2.39
CA TYR A 165 -17.19 4.85 2.01
C TYR A 165 -17.00 4.86 0.49
N GLY A 166 -17.13 6.04 -0.13
CA GLY A 166 -16.98 6.21 -1.58
C GLY A 166 -18.31 6.16 -2.35
N ASP A 167 -18.23 5.81 -3.63
CA ASP A 167 -19.39 5.77 -4.52
C ASP A 167 -20.29 4.55 -4.24
N PRO A 168 -21.56 4.74 -3.83
CA PRO A 168 -22.50 3.65 -3.60
C PRO A 168 -22.88 2.87 -4.86
N LEU A 169 -22.66 3.45 -6.04
CA LEU A 169 -22.97 2.86 -7.34
C LEU A 169 -21.74 2.27 -8.03
N HIS A 170 -20.58 2.21 -7.36
CA HIS A 170 -19.38 1.62 -7.92
C HIS A 170 -19.63 0.18 -8.41
N LEU A 171 -19.37 -0.05 -9.69
CA LEU A 171 -19.46 -1.36 -10.32
C LEU A 171 -18.07 -1.98 -10.44
N ALA A 172 -17.96 -3.20 -9.93
CA ALA A 172 -16.78 -4.03 -10.05
C ALA A 172 -16.74 -4.70 -11.43
N MET A 173 -16.23 -3.97 -12.42
CA MET A 173 -16.21 -4.39 -13.83
C MET A 173 -14.95 -3.93 -14.54
N ILE A 174 -14.61 -4.63 -15.63
CA ILE A 174 -13.61 -4.15 -16.60
C ILE A 174 -14.32 -3.32 -17.69
N PRO A 175 -13.71 -2.22 -18.19
CA PRO A 175 -14.34 -1.33 -19.17
C PRO A 175 -14.93 -2.03 -20.40
N GLN A 176 -14.25 -3.09 -20.88
CA GLN A 176 -14.66 -3.87 -22.04
C GLN A 176 -16.06 -4.48 -21.88
N ARG A 177 -16.48 -4.78 -20.65
CA ARG A 177 -17.77 -5.42 -20.35
C ARG A 177 -18.96 -4.47 -20.46
N TYR A 178 -18.72 -3.16 -20.35
CA TYR A 178 -19.78 -2.14 -20.45
C TYR A 178 -19.98 -1.64 -21.89
N GLY A 179 -19.04 -1.94 -22.80
CA GLY A 179 -19.08 -1.43 -24.17
C GLY A 179 -18.91 0.08 -24.27
N VAL A 180 -18.46 0.74 -23.18
CA VAL A 180 -18.13 2.16 -23.22
C VAL A 180 -16.73 2.35 -23.73
N GLU A 181 -16.66 2.99 -24.89
CA GLU A 181 -15.41 3.47 -25.44
C GLU A 181 -15.03 4.78 -24.76
N ARG A 182 -13.73 4.94 -24.49
CA ARG A 182 -13.20 6.21 -24.01
C ARG A 182 -13.39 7.24 -25.12
N ILE A 183 -14.26 8.21 -24.88
CA ILE A 183 -14.44 9.35 -25.77
C ILE A 183 -13.19 10.23 -25.64
N ALA A 184 -12.58 10.56 -26.78
CA ALA A 184 -11.47 11.51 -26.79
C ALA A 184 -11.96 12.86 -26.22
N PRO A 185 -11.15 13.53 -25.37
CA PRO A 185 -11.52 14.86 -24.90
C PRO A 185 -11.70 15.79 -26.12
N PRO A 186 -12.60 16.79 -26.03
CA PRO A 186 -12.71 17.80 -27.08
C PRO A 186 -11.37 18.53 -27.24
N ASP A 187 -11.07 18.99 -28.46
CA ASP A 187 -9.90 19.84 -28.69
C ASP A 187 -10.11 21.20 -28.01
N ASP A 188 -9.44 21.40 -26.90
CA ASP A 188 -9.43 22.62 -26.09
C ASP A 188 -8.09 23.37 -26.20
N GLY A 189 -7.24 22.98 -27.16
CA GLY A 189 -5.88 23.51 -27.30
C GLY A 189 -4.88 22.99 -26.26
N SER A 190 -5.27 22.05 -25.40
CA SER A 190 -4.32 21.39 -24.49
C SER A 190 -3.38 20.45 -25.24
N VAL A 191 -2.13 20.37 -24.77
CA VAL A 191 -1.14 19.46 -25.34
C VAL A 191 -1.25 18.11 -24.64
N ALA A 192 -1.38 17.04 -25.43
CA ALA A 192 -1.38 15.69 -24.90
C ALA A 192 -0.07 15.42 -24.14
N LEU A 193 -0.18 14.99 -22.88
CA LEU A 193 0.99 14.77 -22.02
C LEU A 193 2.01 13.80 -22.62
N ARG A 194 1.55 12.79 -23.38
CA ARG A 194 2.43 11.87 -24.10
C ARG A 194 3.29 12.58 -25.16
N ALA A 195 2.76 13.60 -25.83
CA ALA A 195 3.53 14.40 -26.78
C ALA A 195 4.60 15.24 -26.05
N THR A 196 4.25 15.81 -24.89
CA THR A 196 5.20 16.53 -24.03
C THR A 196 6.32 15.61 -23.54
N ALA A 197 6.00 14.38 -23.10
CA ALA A 197 6.99 13.39 -22.68
C ALA A 197 7.96 13.03 -23.82
N ILE A 198 7.46 12.83 -25.04
CA ILE A 198 8.30 12.57 -26.22
C ILE A 198 9.23 13.75 -26.51
N ALA A 199 8.71 14.98 -26.48
CA ALA A 199 9.51 16.18 -26.72
C ALA A 199 10.59 16.38 -25.63
N ALA A 200 10.27 16.07 -24.36
CA ALA A 200 11.23 16.12 -23.26
C ALA A 200 12.36 15.09 -23.44
N LEU A 201 12.04 13.86 -23.83
CA LEU A 201 13.02 12.82 -24.15
C LEU A 201 13.91 13.20 -25.36
N GLN A 202 13.36 13.86 -26.38
CA GLN A 202 14.13 14.38 -27.51
C GLN A 202 15.08 15.50 -27.07
N SER A 203 14.61 16.38 -26.18
CA SER A 203 15.40 17.49 -25.63
C SER A 203 16.60 16.98 -24.83
N LEU A 204 16.44 15.89 -24.07
CA LEU A 204 17.54 15.24 -23.36
C LEU A 204 18.67 14.76 -24.27
N LYS A 205 18.36 14.34 -25.51
CA LYS A 205 19.38 13.93 -26.49
C LYS A 205 20.17 15.11 -27.04
N SER A 206 19.50 16.25 -27.22
CA SER A 206 20.07 17.42 -27.90
C SER A 206 20.75 18.40 -26.93
N ALA A 207 20.20 18.57 -25.74
CA ALA A 207 20.65 19.53 -24.73
C ALA A 207 20.25 19.03 -23.32
N PRO A 208 20.97 18.04 -22.75
CA PRO A 208 20.69 17.54 -21.41
C PRO A 208 20.89 18.66 -20.38
N SER A 209 19.92 18.79 -19.47
CA SER A 209 19.93 19.74 -18.36
C SER A 209 19.02 19.24 -17.25
N ASP A 210 19.21 19.73 -16.04
CA ASP A 210 18.43 19.32 -14.88
C ASP A 210 16.93 19.54 -15.08
N ALA A 211 16.56 20.66 -15.72
CA ALA A 211 15.17 20.97 -16.04
C ALA A 211 14.57 19.99 -17.08
N ALA A 212 15.37 19.57 -18.06
CA ALA A 212 14.94 18.60 -19.05
C ALA A 212 14.76 17.19 -18.43
N PHE A 213 15.65 16.79 -17.52
CA PHE A 213 15.54 15.52 -16.79
C PHE A 213 14.30 15.51 -15.89
N ALA A 214 14.10 16.57 -15.10
CA ALA A 214 12.92 16.72 -14.25
C ALA A 214 11.61 16.67 -15.06
N SER A 215 11.53 17.41 -16.18
CA SER A 215 10.31 17.43 -17.00
C SER A 215 10.03 16.07 -17.63
N ALA A 216 11.05 15.40 -18.17
CA ALA A 216 10.89 14.07 -18.76
C ALA A 216 10.45 13.05 -17.71
N MET A 217 11.09 13.04 -16.53
CA MET A 217 10.74 12.15 -15.43
C MET A 217 9.28 12.33 -15.00
N ARG A 218 8.89 13.57 -14.66
CA ARG A 218 7.53 13.90 -14.23
C ARG A 218 6.48 13.43 -15.23
N ASP A 219 6.68 13.75 -16.51
CA ASP A 219 5.69 13.45 -17.55
C ASP A 219 5.56 11.94 -17.78
N LEU A 220 6.67 11.19 -17.77
CA LEU A 220 6.67 9.73 -17.90
C LEU A 220 5.99 9.05 -16.72
N VAL A 221 6.25 9.51 -15.49
CA VAL A 221 5.60 8.99 -14.28
C VAL A 221 4.09 9.23 -14.34
N MET A 222 3.65 10.42 -14.75
CA MET A 222 2.23 10.76 -14.85
C MET A 222 1.47 9.93 -15.90
N ILE A 223 2.13 9.48 -16.97
CA ILE A 223 1.51 8.59 -17.97
C ILE A 223 1.72 7.09 -17.68
N GLY A 224 2.41 6.74 -16.59
CA GLY A 224 2.65 5.36 -16.15
C GLY A 224 3.74 4.61 -16.93
N GLU A 225 4.65 5.31 -17.61
CA GLU A 225 5.72 4.70 -18.40
C GLU A 225 6.97 4.42 -17.55
N ASP A 226 6.83 3.55 -16.53
CA ASP A 226 7.84 3.30 -15.51
C ASP A 226 9.20 2.86 -16.04
N ALA A 227 9.23 1.99 -17.06
CA ALA A 227 10.49 1.52 -17.64
C ALA A 227 11.30 2.67 -18.27
N LEU A 228 10.62 3.62 -18.91
CA LEU A 228 11.24 4.82 -19.46
C LEU A 228 11.64 5.79 -18.33
N ALA A 229 10.81 5.95 -17.31
CA ALA A 229 11.14 6.76 -16.14
C ALA A 229 12.42 6.26 -15.45
N ILE A 230 12.53 4.95 -15.23
CA ILE A 230 13.74 4.31 -14.67
C ILE A 230 14.95 4.55 -15.58
N SER A 231 14.78 4.48 -16.90
CA SER A 231 15.86 4.80 -17.85
C SER A 231 16.31 6.26 -17.73
N VAL A 232 15.38 7.20 -17.56
CA VAL A 232 15.68 8.63 -17.33
C VAL A 232 16.42 8.83 -16.01
N TRP A 233 16.03 8.12 -14.94
CA TRP A 233 16.77 8.11 -13.66
C TRP A 233 18.22 7.68 -13.86
N THR A 234 18.46 6.55 -14.55
CA THR A 234 19.81 6.07 -14.83
C THR A 234 20.63 7.07 -15.66
N MET A 235 20.02 7.69 -16.68
CA MET A 235 20.68 8.70 -17.50
C MET A 235 21.04 9.95 -16.71
N SER A 236 20.17 10.41 -15.81
CA SER A 236 20.44 11.62 -15.01
C SER A 236 21.60 11.36 -14.04
N GLN A 237 21.66 10.17 -13.43
CA GLN A 237 22.81 9.76 -12.61
C GLN A 237 24.13 9.77 -13.40
N GLN A 238 24.14 9.25 -14.63
CA GLN A 238 25.32 9.26 -15.50
C GLN A 238 25.75 10.68 -15.90
N ALA A 239 24.81 11.61 -16.00
CA ALA A 239 25.07 13.01 -16.27
C ALA A 239 25.50 13.81 -15.02
N GLY A 240 25.52 13.19 -13.83
CA GLY A 240 25.85 13.84 -12.57
C GLY A 240 24.68 14.62 -11.93
N ASP A 241 23.47 14.49 -12.47
CA ASP A 241 22.26 15.11 -11.93
C ASP A 241 21.35 14.04 -11.31
N THR A 242 21.50 13.87 -10.00
CA THR A 242 20.67 12.93 -9.23
C THR A 242 19.52 13.60 -8.51
N LYS A 243 19.51 14.93 -8.38
CA LYS A 243 18.56 15.62 -7.51
C LYS A 243 17.28 15.99 -8.25
N SER A 244 17.37 16.32 -9.53
CA SER A 244 16.22 16.80 -10.31
C SER A 244 15.14 15.73 -10.53
N THR A 245 15.54 14.45 -10.52
CA THR A 245 14.68 13.29 -10.82
C THR A 245 14.40 12.41 -9.62
N ALA A 246 15.15 12.57 -8.52
CA ALA A 246 15.13 11.66 -7.37
C ALA A 246 13.73 11.43 -6.78
N THR A 247 12.98 12.49 -6.52
CA THR A 247 11.65 12.39 -5.89
C THR A 247 10.65 11.67 -6.79
N ASP A 248 10.62 11.99 -8.07
CA ASP A 248 9.69 11.37 -9.03
C ASP A 248 10.11 9.93 -9.39
N ALA A 249 11.39 9.58 -9.25
CA ALA A 249 11.89 8.22 -9.49
C ALA A 249 11.42 7.20 -8.43
N LEU A 250 11.03 7.63 -7.23
CA LEU A 250 10.69 6.73 -6.11
C LEU A 250 9.57 5.75 -6.45
N GLY A 251 8.48 6.22 -7.07
CA GLY A 251 7.33 5.39 -7.43
C GLY A 251 7.67 4.28 -8.45
N PRO A 252 8.25 4.62 -9.62
CA PRO A 252 8.69 3.62 -10.59
C PRO A 252 9.67 2.60 -10.02
N LEU A 253 10.66 3.05 -9.24
CA LEU A 253 11.66 2.18 -8.61
C LEU A 253 11.02 1.26 -7.56
N PHE A 254 10.04 1.76 -6.81
CA PHE A 254 9.26 0.96 -5.87
C PHE A 254 8.50 -0.16 -6.57
N ARG A 255 7.72 0.14 -7.61
CA ARG A 255 6.96 -0.85 -8.38
C ARG A 255 7.86 -1.88 -9.08
N ALA A 256 9.01 -1.44 -9.59
CA ALA A 256 10.03 -2.33 -10.14
C ALA A 256 10.77 -3.16 -9.07
N ARG A 257 10.57 -2.85 -7.78
CA ARG A 257 11.28 -3.44 -6.63
C ARG A 257 12.81 -3.30 -6.71
N ASP A 258 13.28 -2.28 -7.42
CA ASP A 258 14.70 -1.96 -7.55
C ASP A 258 15.17 -1.24 -6.28
N PHE A 259 15.54 -2.05 -5.29
CA PHE A 259 15.85 -1.58 -3.96
C PHE A 259 17.08 -0.68 -3.91
N ASN A 260 18.12 -0.99 -4.70
CA ASN A 260 19.35 -0.21 -4.65
C ASN A 260 19.18 1.16 -5.27
N ALA A 261 18.60 1.22 -6.47
CA ALA A 261 18.28 2.49 -7.10
C ALA A 261 17.24 3.28 -6.26
N PHE A 262 16.28 2.60 -5.62
CA PHE A 262 15.34 3.26 -4.71
C PHE A 262 16.05 3.93 -3.52
N LEU A 263 16.98 3.24 -2.84
CA LEU A 263 17.73 3.85 -1.73
C LEU A 263 18.56 5.05 -2.16
N GLU A 264 19.09 5.04 -3.39
CA GLU A 264 19.84 6.15 -3.97
C GLU A 264 18.95 7.35 -4.30
N ALA A 265 17.82 7.12 -4.97
CA ALA A 265 16.81 8.14 -5.23
C ALA A 265 16.23 8.72 -3.93
N PHE A 266 15.97 7.87 -2.95
CA PHE A 266 15.49 8.29 -1.64
C PHE A 266 16.52 9.16 -0.94
N ALA A 267 17.80 8.76 -0.90
CA ALA A 267 18.85 9.58 -0.29
C ALA A 267 19.11 10.92 -1.01
N ALA A 268 18.88 10.98 -2.33
CA ALA A 268 19.06 12.18 -3.14
C ALA A 268 17.85 13.14 -3.09
N SER A 269 16.68 12.65 -2.67
CA SER A 269 15.46 13.45 -2.55
C SER A 269 15.58 14.48 -1.43
N GLY A 270 15.16 15.72 -1.69
CA GLY A 270 15.25 16.82 -0.71
C GLY A 270 14.21 16.76 0.42
N SER A 271 13.09 16.08 0.18
CA SER A 271 12.02 15.85 1.16
C SER A 271 11.30 14.54 0.85
N HIS A 272 10.55 14.02 1.82
CA HIS A 272 9.80 12.77 1.70
C HIS A 272 8.35 12.98 2.12
N ARG A 273 7.43 12.50 1.30
CA ARG A 273 6.01 12.38 1.62
C ARG A 273 5.75 11.10 2.42
N ALA A 274 4.57 10.99 3.02
CA ALA A 274 4.20 9.80 3.80
C ALA A 274 4.27 8.49 2.97
N ASP A 275 3.88 8.55 1.70
CA ASP A 275 3.98 7.41 0.79
C ASP A 275 5.43 7.03 0.49
N ASP A 276 6.32 8.01 0.33
CA ASP A 276 7.75 7.76 0.09
C ASP A 276 8.37 7.01 1.27
N LEU A 277 7.99 7.39 2.51
CA LEU A 277 8.38 6.66 3.72
C LEU A 277 7.80 5.24 3.71
N THR A 278 6.53 5.09 3.35
CA THR A 278 5.88 3.79 3.28
C THR A 278 6.57 2.87 2.26
N MET A 279 6.93 3.38 1.08
CA MET A 279 7.69 2.67 0.05
C MET A 279 9.05 2.19 0.57
N LEU A 280 9.80 3.06 1.27
CA LEU A 280 11.08 2.71 1.89
C LEU A 280 10.91 1.53 2.84
N TRP A 281 9.94 1.59 3.74
CA TRP A 281 9.70 0.55 4.73
C TRP A 281 9.14 -0.74 4.13
N HIS A 282 8.29 -0.66 3.12
CA HIS A 282 7.75 -1.84 2.43
C HIS A 282 8.84 -2.59 1.66
N LEU A 283 9.75 -1.88 0.98
CA LEU A 283 10.87 -2.52 0.29
C LEU A 283 11.91 -3.10 1.25
N ALA A 284 12.22 -2.38 2.33
CA ALA A 284 13.29 -2.76 3.24
C ALA A 284 12.85 -3.78 4.30
N GLY A 285 11.63 -3.64 4.83
CA GLY A 285 11.15 -4.38 6.01
C GLY A 285 11.26 -5.90 5.87
N ALA A 286 10.85 -6.43 4.71
CA ALA A 286 10.93 -7.86 4.41
C ALA A 286 12.38 -8.38 4.25
N ARG A 287 13.34 -7.49 4.03
CA ARG A 287 14.76 -7.81 3.75
C ARG A 287 15.65 -7.63 4.98
N LEU A 288 15.18 -6.97 6.05
CA LEU A 288 16.01 -6.60 7.22
C LEU A 288 16.76 -7.78 7.85
N GLY A 289 16.15 -8.96 7.87
CA GLY A 289 16.77 -10.18 8.42
C GLY A 289 17.97 -10.68 7.62
N SER A 290 17.99 -10.44 6.30
CA SER A 290 18.99 -10.98 5.36
C SER A 290 19.97 -9.92 4.83
N MET A 291 19.72 -8.63 5.05
CA MET A 291 20.61 -7.55 4.59
C MET A 291 22.01 -7.67 5.16
N SER A 292 23.02 -7.34 4.36
CA SER A 292 24.43 -7.31 4.75
C SER A 292 25.21 -6.26 3.95
N GLY A 293 26.47 -6.03 4.32
CA GLY A 293 27.36 -5.12 3.58
C GLY A 293 26.94 -3.66 3.66
N ASP A 294 27.45 -2.85 2.73
CA ASP A 294 27.24 -1.40 2.74
C ASP A 294 25.82 -1.01 2.31
N GLU A 295 25.18 -1.81 1.45
CA GLU A 295 23.76 -1.69 1.11
C GLU A 295 22.89 -1.81 2.36
N GLY A 296 23.09 -2.87 3.16
CA GLY A 296 22.36 -3.07 4.40
C GLY A 296 22.58 -1.93 5.39
N LYS A 297 23.83 -1.48 5.55
CA LYS A 297 24.16 -0.34 6.41
C LYS A 297 23.46 0.95 5.96
N ARG A 298 23.43 1.23 4.65
CA ARG A 298 22.71 2.38 4.08
C ARG A 298 21.21 2.28 4.35
N ALA A 299 20.61 1.12 4.13
CA ALA A 299 19.19 0.89 4.36
C ALA A 299 18.79 1.14 5.83
N VAL A 300 19.48 0.52 6.78
CA VAL A 300 19.15 0.71 8.21
C VAL A 300 19.42 2.13 8.69
N ALA A 301 20.45 2.81 8.14
CA ALA A 301 20.70 4.21 8.43
C ALA A 301 19.53 5.10 7.95
N LEU A 302 19.04 4.88 6.73
CA LEU A 302 17.88 5.59 6.18
C LEU A 302 16.61 5.31 6.99
N LEU A 303 16.29 4.05 7.28
CA LEU A 303 15.13 3.67 8.10
C LEU A 303 15.17 4.31 9.50
N SER A 304 16.34 4.35 10.13
CA SER A 304 16.49 4.92 11.49
C SER A 304 16.19 6.42 11.57
N ARG A 305 16.28 7.13 10.45
CA ARG A 305 15.98 8.57 10.34
C ARG A 305 14.54 8.84 9.90
N ASN A 306 13.85 7.81 9.41
CA ASN A 306 12.61 7.92 8.66
C ASN A 306 11.54 6.94 9.18
N MET A 307 11.43 6.75 10.50
CA MET A 307 10.36 5.94 11.11
C MET A 307 8.99 6.60 10.90
N ARG A 308 7.94 5.78 10.72
CA ARG A 308 6.62 6.23 10.30
C ARG A 308 5.67 6.46 11.49
N GLY A 309 4.78 7.43 11.28
CA GLY A 309 3.65 7.71 12.18
C GLY A 309 4.06 8.40 13.49
N PRO A 310 3.07 8.75 14.32
CA PRO A 310 3.30 9.30 15.66
C PRO A 310 3.79 8.21 16.65
N ASP A 311 3.45 6.94 16.41
CA ASP A 311 3.95 5.79 17.18
C ASP A 311 5.02 5.02 16.40
N VAL A 312 6.27 5.46 16.55
CA VAL A 312 7.43 4.84 15.91
C VAL A 312 7.90 3.56 16.63
N SER A 313 7.22 3.11 17.69
CA SER A 313 7.69 1.98 18.51
C SER A 313 7.67 0.65 17.77
N ALA A 314 6.73 0.47 16.83
CA ALA A 314 6.64 -0.72 15.98
C ALA A 314 7.78 -0.75 14.95
N ASP A 315 8.01 0.37 14.27
CA ASP A 315 9.11 0.55 13.30
C ASP A 315 10.47 0.35 13.98
N PHE A 316 10.69 0.94 15.17
CA PHE A 316 11.92 0.72 15.94
C PHE A 316 12.10 -0.76 16.34
N ALA A 317 11.03 -1.43 16.79
CA ALA A 317 11.10 -2.84 17.16
C ALA A 317 11.57 -3.73 16.01
N LEU A 318 11.05 -3.46 14.81
CA LEU A 318 11.39 -4.17 13.59
C LEU A 318 12.83 -3.90 13.17
N LEU A 319 13.28 -2.65 13.31
CA LEU A 319 14.59 -2.19 12.84
C LEU A 319 15.75 -2.53 13.81
N ALA A 320 15.51 -2.53 15.12
CA ALA A 320 16.55 -2.63 16.14
C ALA A 320 17.50 -3.83 15.97
N PRO A 321 17.04 -5.08 15.69
CA PRO A 321 17.94 -6.21 15.47
C PRO A 321 18.88 -6.00 14.27
N ALA A 322 18.38 -5.38 13.19
CA ALA A 322 19.19 -5.09 12.00
C ALA A 322 20.18 -3.94 12.25
N LEU A 323 19.79 -2.91 13.02
CA LEU A 323 20.69 -1.83 13.44
C LEU A 323 21.85 -2.36 14.27
N GLU A 324 21.58 -3.16 15.30
CA GLU A 324 22.63 -3.72 16.15
C GLU A 324 23.58 -4.60 15.33
N ARG A 325 23.04 -5.43 14.44
CA ARG A 325 23.82 -6.33 13.60
C ARG A 325 24.70 -5.62 12.57
N LEU A 326 24.22 -4.51 11.97
CA LEU A 326 24.89 -3.87 10.84
C LEU A 326 25.70 -2.61 11.21
N LEU A 327 25.24 -1.84 12.21
CA LEU A 327 25.87 -0.60 12.66
C LEU A 327 26.35 -0.65 14.12
N GLY A 328 26.07 -1.75 14.83
CA GLY A 328 26.49 -1.95 16.22
C GLY A 328 25.47 -1.47 17.25
N ARG A 329 25.65 -1.95 18.49
CA ARG A 329 24.75 -1.66 19.61
C ARG A 329 24.64 -0.17 19.95
N GLN A 330 25.73 0.59 19.81
CA GLN A 330 25.70 2.03 20.05
C GLN A 330 24.77 2.76 19.07
N ALA A 331 24.88 2.45 17.77
CA ALA A 331 24.01 3.05 16.74
C ALA A 331 22.53 2.70 16.97
N MET A 332 22.23 1.47 17.40
CA MET A 332 20.88 1.05 17.77
C MET A 332 20.35 1.88 18.95
N ARG A 333 21.15 2.06 20.01
CA ARG A 333 20.77 2.87 21.18
C ARG A 333 20.54 4.34 20.84
N GLU A 334 21.43 4.94 20.07
CA GLU A 334 21.29 6.33 19.62
C GLU A 334 20.03 6.52 18.77
N ALA A 335 19.70 5.56 17.89
CA ALA A 335 18.46 5.58 17.12
C ALA A 335 17.23 5.48 18.02
N GLY A 336 17.24 4.58 19.01
CA GLY A 336 16.13 4.43 19.96
C GLY A 336 15.94 5.67 20.84
N GLU A 337 17.02 6.26 21.37
CA GLU A 337 16.89 7.50 22.15
C GLU A 337 16.41 8.69 21.31
N ARG A 338 16.90 8.85 20.06
CA ARG A 338 16.34 9.87 19.14
C ARG A 338 14.85 9.66 18.91
N ALA A 339 14.42 8.42 18.66
CA ALA A 339 13.02 8.09 18.47
C ALA A 339 12.18 8.36 19.73
N ALA A 340 12.70 8.03 20.92
CA ALA A 340 12.03 8.27 22.19
C ALA A 340 11.94 9.76 22.55
N VAL A 341 12.94 10.57 22.21
CA VAL A 341 12.91 12.03 22.40
C VAL A 341 11.91 12.70 21.46
N ASN A 342 11.80 12.21 20.22
CA ASN A 342 10.86 12.74 19.24
C ASN A 342 9.42 12.25 19.44
N ALA A 343 9.22 11.21 20.27
CA ALA A 343 7.90 10.71 20.60
C ALA A 343 7.12 11.75 21.42
N ARG A 344 5.98 12.18 20.90
CA ARG A 344 5.10 13.16 21.58
C ARG A 344 4.41 12.57 22.82
N ASP A 345 4.21 11.26 22.84
CA ASP A 345 3.57 10.53 23.93
C ASP A 345 4.62 9.84 24.83
N PRO A 346 4.64 10.13 26.15
CA PRO A 346 5.52 9.46 27.10
C PRO A 346 5.40 7.92 27.10
N ALA A 347 4.22 7.37 26.80
CA ALA A 347 4.02 5.92 26.72
C ALA A 347 4.73 5.30 25.50
N ILE A 348 4.79 6.02 24.37
CA ILE A 348 5.58 5.61 23.20
C ILE A 348 7.07 5.64 23.55
N ALA A 349 7.55 6.72 24.18
CA ALA A 349 8.94 6.84 24.60
C ALA A 349 9.36 5.71 25.55
N ALA A 350 8.51 5.37 26.53
CA ALA A 350 8.75 4.27 27.46
C ALA A 350 8.83 2.90 26.75
N ARG A 351 7.94 2.64 25.77
CA ARG A 351 7.95 1.42 24.96
C ARG A 351 9.19 1.28 24.08
N ILE A 352 9.77 2.40 23.63
CA ILE A 352 11.03 2.39 22.87
C ILE A 352 12.20 2.11 23.81
N ARG A 353 12.27 2.82 24.94
CA ARG A 353 13.36 2.68 25.93
C ARG A 353 13.44 1.30 26.57
N SER A 354 12.32 0.59 26.69
CA SER A 354 12.32 -0.80 27.19
C SER A 354 13.03 -1.80 26.27
N LYS A 355 13.41 -1.38 25.05
CA LYS A 355 14.08 -2.18 24.03
C LYS A 355 15.56 -1.83 23.83
N LEU A 356 16.10 -0.87 24.59
CA LEU A 356 17.51 -0.42 24.57
C LEU A 356 18.41 -1.19 25.56
#